data_AF-A0A0S6X176-F1
#
_entry.id   AF-A0A0S6X176-F1
#
_cell.length_a   1.000
_cell.length_b   1.000
_cell.length_c   1.000
_cell.angle_alpha   90.00
_cell.angle_beta   90.00
_cell.angle_gamma   90.00
#
_symmetry.space_group_name_H-M   'P 1'
#
loop_
_entity.id
_entity.type
_entity.pdbx_description
1 polymer ?
#
loop_
_entity_poly.entity_id
_entity_poly.type
_entity_poly.pdbx_seq_one_letter_code
_entity_poly.pdbx_strand_id
1 'polypeptide(L)'
;MTTPAQDAFPAGPKPGDRTVTFLENPIVDQMLRSMVTLTMELSVTRERMRTMEQVLDAQGLSVASGIESLTLSPEEDDARRAMREKLIADVLGPIIERLEKA
;
A
#
# COMPACT_ATOMS: atom_id res chain seq x y z
N MET A 1 -12.59 -3.31 -52.69
CA MET A 1 -12.98 -3.55 -51.28
C MET A 1 -11.81 -4.18 -50.57
N THR A 2 -11.04 -3.42 -49.80
CA THR A 2 -10.18 -3.97 -48.74
C THR A 2 -9.86 -2.86 -47.74
N THR A 3 -10.66 -2.77 -46.69
CA THR A 3 -10.33 -2.01 -45.48
C THR A 3 -9.30 -2.82 -44.70
N PRO A 4 -8.11 -2.31 -44.36
CA PRO A 4 -7.22 -3.03 -43.47
C PRO A 4 -7.83 -3.00 -42.07
N ALA A 5 -7.92 -4.18 -41.47
CA ALA A 5 -8.51 -4.40 -40.17
C ALA A 5 -7.73 -3.64 -39.08
N GLN A 6 -8.47 -2.84 -38.33
CA GLN A 6 -8.36 -2.64 -36.89
C GLN A 6 -6.93 -2.53 -36.33
N ASP A 7 -6.58 -1.29 -35.97
CA ASP A 7 -5.67 -0.97 -34.87
C ASP A 7 -6.22 -1.57 -33.57
N ALA A 8 -6.09 -2.88 -33.42
CA ALA A 8 -6.33 -3.56 -32.17
C ALA A 8 -5.17 -3.19 -31.26
N PHE A 9 -5.48 -2.57 -30.11
CA PHE A 9 -4.50 -2.40 -29.05
C PHE A 9 -3.79 -3.73 -28.80
N PRO A 10 -2.46 -3.72 -28.61
CA PRO A 10 -1.73 -4.95 -28.36
C PRO A 10 -2.37 -5.67 -27.19
N ALA A 11 -2.56 -6.99 -27.34
CA ALA A 11 -3.13 -7.82 -26.30
C ALA A 11 -2.33 -7.59 -25.01
N GLY A 12 -3.02 -7.14 -23.95
CA GLY A 12 -2.39 -6.92 -22.66
C GLY A 12 -1.75 -8.21 -22.12
N PRO A 13 -0.81 -8.08 -21.18
CA PRO A 13 -0.18 -9.25 -20.58
C PRO A 13 -1.21 -10.17 -19.93
N LYS A 14 -0.90 -11.46 -19.86
CA LYS A 14 -1.81 -12.45 -19.26
C LYS A 14 -2.15 -12.04 -17.82
N PRO A 15 -3.43 -12.11 -17.40
CA PRO A 15 -3.80 -11.85 -16.01
C PRO A 15 -2.95 -12.69 -15.05
N GLY A 16 -2.32 -12.04 -14.07
CA GLY A 16 -1.44 -12.69 -13.11
C GLY A 16 0.04 -12.79 -13.51
N ASP A 17 0.42 -12.36 -14.71
CA ASP A 17 1.83 -12.27 -15.12
C ASP A 17 2.53 -11.11 -14.39
N ARG A 18 3.35 -11.46 -13.40
CA ARG A 18 4.13 -10.52 -12.58
C ARG A 18 5.49 -10.14 -13.20
N THR A 19 5.84 -10.71 -14.35
CA THR A 19 7.16 -10.54 -14.98
C THR A 19 7.17 -9.50 -16.09
N VAL A 20 6.00 -9.11 -16.60
CA VAL A 20 5.86 -8.09 -17.63
C VAL A 20 6.13 -6.73 -17.01
N THR A 21 7.07 -5.97 -17.54
CA THR A 21 7.35 -4.58 -17.15
C THR A 21 6.65 -3.61 -18.09
N PHE A 22 6.03 -2.55 -17.56
CA PHE A 22 5.41 -1.49 -18.37
C PHE A 22 6.39 -0.34 -18.68
N LEU A 23 7.39 -0.13 -17.81
CA LEU A 23 8.46 0.85 -18.00
C LEU A 23 9.76 0.20 -18.51
N GLU A 24 10.57 0.99 -19.21
CA GLU A 24 11.86 0.54 -19.77
C GLU A 24 12.85 0.10 -18.69
N ASN A 25 12.87 0.78 -17.55
CA ASN A 25 13.71 0.41 -16.42
C ASN A 25 12.93 -0.54 -15.50
N PRO A 26 13.32 -1.83 -15.41
CA PRO A 26 12.61 -2.83 -14.61
C PRO A 26 12.61 -2.51 -13.11
N ILE A 27 13.61 -1.79 -12.61
CA ILE A 27 13.66 -1.34 -11.20
C ILE A 27 12.58 -0.28 -10.95
N VAL A 28 12.42 0.67 -11.87
CA VAL A 28 11.42 1.74 -11.76
C VAL A 28 10.01 1.17 -11.89
N ASP A 29 9.79 0.21 -12.80
CA ASP A 29 8.51 -0.49 -12.94
C ASP A 29 8.12 -1.24 -11.66
N GLN A 30 9.07 -1.96 -11.07
CA GLN A 30 8.85 -2.69 -9.82
C GLN A 30 8.56 -1.75 -8.66
N MET A 31 9.26 -0.60 -8.58
CA MET A 31 9.00 0.41 -7.57
C MET A 31 7.58 0.99 -7.72
N LEU A 32 7.16 1.28 -8.95
CA LEU A 32 5.80 1.75 -9.24
C LEU A 32 4.75 0.72 -8.81
N ARG A 33 4.94 -0.56 -9.13
CA ARG A 33 4.02 -1.65 -8.68
C ARG A 33 3.94 -1.73 -7.16
N SER A 34 5.07 -1.65 -6.48
CA SER A 34 5.12 -1.65 -5.01
C SER A 34 4.34 -0.46 -4.44
N MET A 35 4.54 0.75 -4.99
CA MET A 35 3.80 1.95 -4.56
C MET A 35 2.29 1.83 -4.79
N VAL A 36 1.87 1.35 -5.97
CA VAL A 36 0.44 1.13 -6.28
C VAL A 36 -0.16 0.10 -5.33
N THR A 37 0.54 -1.01 -5.09
CA THR A 37 0.09 -2.06 -4.15
C THR A 37 -0.05 -1.51 -2.74
N LEU A 38 0.97 -0.82 -2.21
CA LEU A 38 0.91 -0.20 -0.88
C LEU A 38 -0.21 0.84 -0.77
N THR A 39 -0.47 1.60 -1.84
CA THR A 39 -1.56 2.59 -1.86
C THR A 39 -2.93 1.92 -1.79
N MET A 40 -3.12 0.81 -2.50
CA MET A 40 -4.36 0.03 -2.44
C MET A 40 -4.58 -0.55 -1.04
N GLU A 41 -3.56 -1.18 -0.44
CA GLU A 41 -3.64 -1.72 0.92
C GLU A 41 -3.92 -0.62 1.97
N LEU A 42 -3.31 0.56 1.80
CA LEU A 42 -3.58 1.73 2.65
C LEU A 42 -5.02 2.22 2.50
N SER A 43 -5.57 2.22 1.28
CA SER A 43 -6.95 2.61 1.04
C SER A 43 -7.93 1.70 1.77
N VAL A 44 -7.75 0.38 1.65
CA VAL A 44 -8.58 -0.62 2.34
C VAL A 44 -8.45 -0.47 3.86
N THR A 45 -7.23 -0.25 4.36
CA THR A 45 -6.98 -0.04 5.79
C THR A 45 -7.72 1.21 6.31
N ARG A 46 -7.69 2.32 5.58
CA ARG A 46 -8.41 3.56 5.93
C ARG A 46 -9.92 3.36 5.95
N GLU A 47 -10.45 2.67 4.95
CA GLU A 47 -11.89 2.35 4.91
C GLU A 47 -12.30 1.46 6.08
N ARG A 48 -11.48 0.47 6.43
CA ARG A 48 -11.71 -0.39 7.59
C ARG A 48 -11.67 0.37 8.91
N MET A 49 -10.70 1.28 9.09
CA MET A 49 -10.65 2.16 10.28
C MET A 49 -11.91 3.02 10.40
N ARG A 50 -12.34 3.65 9.31
CA ARG A 50 -13.59 4.43 9.29
C ARG A 50 -14.81 3.58 9.63
N THR A 51 -14.86 2.35 9.12
CA THR A 51 -15.94 1.40 9.42
C THR A 51 -15.94 1.03 10.92
N MET A 52 -14.75 0.81 11.50
CA MET A 52 -14.61 0.56 12.94
C MET A 52 -15.10 1.75 13.76
N GLU A 53 -14.74 2.98 13.40
CA GLU A 53 -15.24 4.20 14.04
C GLU A 53 -16.77 4.25 14.03
N GLN A 54 -17.39 4.04 12.86
CA GLN A 54 -18.86 4.03 12.72
C GLN A 54 -19.53 2.94 13.57
N VAL A 55 -18.95 1.74 13.61
CA VAL A 55 -19.47 0.61 14.40
C VAL A 55 -19.38 0.89 15.91
N LEU A 56 -18.32 1.55 16.36
CA LEU A 56 -18.13 1.92 17.78
C LEU A 56 -19.03 3.09 18.18
N ASP A 57 -19.15 4.11 17.32
CA ASP A 57 -20.06 5.24 17.54
C ASP A 57 -21.52 4.75 17.65
N ALA A 58 -21.93 3.80 16.82
CA ALA A 58 -23.26 3.17 16.89
C ALA A 58 -23.50 2.42 18.22
N GLN A 59 -22.44 2.03 18.93
CA GLN A 59 -22.50 1.43 20.27
C GLN A 59 -22.40 2.47 21.39
N GLY A 60 -22.43 3.76 21.06
CA GLY A 60 -22.33 4.87 22.02
C GLY A 60 -20.91 5.19 22.47
N LEU A 61 -19.88 4.60 21.84
CA LEU A 61 -18.48 4.92 22.10
C LEU A 61 -18.06 6.02 21.14
N SER A 62 -17.95 7.27 21.63
CA SER A 62 -17.46 8.39 20.81
C SER A 62 -15.97 8.23 20.50
N VAL A 63 -15.66 7.63 19.34
CA VAL A 63 -14.27 7.34 18.97
C VAL A 63 -13.49 8.62 18.71
N ALA A 64 -14.12 9.61 18.06
CA ALA A 64 -13.50 10.91 17.82
C ALA A 64 -13.05 11.58 19.13
N SER A 65 -13.93 11.61 20.15
CA SER A 65 -13.56 12.14 21.47
C SER A 65 -12.47 11.29 22.13
N GLY A 66 -12.54 9.96 21.98
CA GLY A 66 -11.54 9.04 22.52
C GLY A 66 -10.15 9.30 21.95
N ILE A 67 -10.04 9.51 20.63
CA ILE A 67 -8.78 9.80 19.93
C ILE A 67 -8.14 11.10 20.46
N GLU A 68 -8.90 12.19 20.55
CA GLU A 68 -8.38 13.49 21.00
C GLU A 68 -7.95 13.46 22.47
N SER A 69 -8.58 12.62 23.29
CA SER A 69 -8.23 12.45 24.71
C SER A 69 -7.14 11.40 24.95
N LEU A 70 -6.73 10.66 23.92
CA LEU A 70 -5.80 9.54 24.08
C LEU A 70 -4.43 10.04 24.51
N THR A 71 -4.08 9.73 25.75
CA THR A 71 -2.72 9.88 26.25
C THR A 71 -2.07 8.52 26.31
N LEU A 72 -1.02 8.32 25.52
CA LEU A 72 -0.26 7.09 25.52
C LEU A 72 0.63 7.03 26.77
N SER A 73 0.69 5.88 27.40
CA SER A 73 1.76 5.57 28.34
C SER A 73 3.12 5.51 27.61
N PRO A 74 4.25 5.68 28.32
CA PRO A 74 5.57 5.53 27.71
C PRO A 74 5.76 4.17 27.01
N GLU A 75 5.24 3.10 27.60
CA GLU A 75 5.31 1.75 27.03
C GLU A 75 4.53 1.61 25.72
N GLU A 76 3.33 2.21 25.64
CA GLU A 76 2.53 2.20 24.41
C GLU A 76 3.17 3.03 23.29
N ASP A 77 3.80 4.16 23.61
CA ASP A 77 4.52 4.96 22.63
C ASP A 77 5.74 4.23 22.07
N ASP A 78 6.50 3.56 22.94
CA ASP A 78 7.64 2.72 22.54
C ASP A 78 7.20 1.55 21.66
N ALA A 79 6.11 0.87 22.02
CA ALA A 79 5.54 -0.20 21.20
C ALA A 79 5.13 0.30 19.80
N ARG A 80 4.49 1.48 19.72
CA ARG A 80 4.12 2.11 18.44
C ARG A 80 5.34 2.53 17.63
N ARG A 81 6.40 3.02 18.28
CA ARG A 81 7.67 3.34 17.62
C ARG A 81 8.30 2.08 17.03
N ALA A 82 8.42 1.00 17.80
CA ALA A 82 8.97 -0.27 17.34
C ALA A 82 8.17 -0.85 16.16
N MET A 83 6.83 -0.77 16.20
CA MET A 83 5.98 -1.17 15.06
C MET A 83 6.25 -0.34 13.80
N ARG A 84 6.40 0.99 13.93
CA ARG A 84 6.74 1.86 12.80
C ARG A 84 8.12 1.55 12.22
N GLU A 85 9.12 1.39 13.08
CA GLU A 85 10.49 1.06 12.66
C GLU A 85 10.53 -0.29 11.94
N LYS A 86 9.83 -1.30 12.47
CA LYS A 86 9.69 -2.60 11.82
C LYS A 86 9.03 -2.48 10.45
N LEU A 87 7.94 -1.74 10.33
CA LEU A 87 7.26 -1.53 9.05
C LEU A 87 8.18 -0.86 8.01
N ILE A 88 8.94 0.15 8.44
CA ILE A 88 9.92 0.82 7.58
C ILE A 88 11.00 -0.17 7.13
N ALA A 89 11.53 -0.97 8.05
CA ALA A 89 12.54 -1.99 7.73
C ALA A 89 12.00 -3.05 6.76
N ASP A 90 10.78 -3.54 6.98
CA ASP A 90 10.14 -4.55 6.12
C ASP A 90 9.90 -4.03 4.70
N VAL A 91 9.55 -2.74 4.56
CA VAL A 91 9.26 -2.11 3.25
C VAL A 91 10.53 -1.67 2.54
N LEU A 92 11.45 -1.01 3.24
CA LEU A 92 12.65 -0.40 2.61
C LEU A 92 13.84 -1.36 2.57
N GLY A 93 13.95 -2.30 3.51
CA GLY A 93 15.08 -3.24 3.59
C GLY A 93 15.38 -3.96 2.27
N PRO A 94 14.39 -4.58 1.61
CA PRO A 94 14.60 -5.26 0.33
C PRO A 94 15.04 -4.34 -0.81
N ILE A 95 14.69 -3.05 -0.75
CA ILE A 95 15.10 -2.04 -1.75
C ILE A 95 16.56 -1.67 -1.50
N ILE A 96 16.92 -1.38 -0.25
CA ILE A 96 18.28 -1.00 0.15
C ILE A 96 19.27 -2.14 -0.15
N GLU A 97 18.95 -3.38 0.22
CA GLU A 97 19.82 -4.54 -0.04
C GLU A 97 20.11 -4.74 -1.54
N ARG A 98 19.13 -4.44 -2.40
CA ARG A 98 19.31 -4.52 -3.86
C ARG A 98 20.14 -3.37 -4.42
N LEU A 99 20.05 -2.18 -3.83
CA LEU A 99 20.87 -1.03 -4.21
C LEU A 99 22.33 -1.23 -3.83
N GLU A 100 22.63 -1.84 -2.68
CA GLU A 100 24.01 -2.14 -2.25
C GLU A 100 24.69 -3.22 -3.09
N LYS A 101 23.91 -4.08 -3.76
CA LYS A 101 24.40 -5.19 -4.60
C LYS A 101 24.49 -4.83 -6.09
N ALA A 102 24.05 -3.64 -6.49
CA ALA A 102 24.08 -3.14 -7.87
C ALA A 102 25.31 -2.26 -8.12
#